data_AF-A0A3D3NV76-F1
#
_entry.id   AF-A0A3D3NV76-F1
#
_cell.length_a   1.000
_cell.length_b   1.000
_cell.length_c   1.000
_cell.angle_alpha   90.00
_cell.angle_beta   90.00
_cell.angle_gamma   90.00
#
_symmetry.space_group_name_H-M   'P 1'
#
loop_
_entity.id
_entity.type
_entity.pdbx_description
1 polymer ?
#
loop_
_entity_poly.entity_id
_entity_poly.type
_entity_poly.pdbx_seq_one_letter_code
_entity_poly.pdbx_strand_id
1 'polypeptide(L)'
;MSLQLLRDDAVALEKALTLLRAQLDEIARVVPPGAVAELRKVPLWINPEYPGARPRAEYHPGAGWLRENGRDPVMEKAVEFTNVRVFEQETRRMPNFALHELAHAFHDRVLGFDNAEIKAAYEKAAAAGGYEKVRRRDAEGRMRLDKAYAMTNAKEYFAECTEAFFSRNDFFPFTREQLRAHDPEMFALLGKLWGTSEG
;
A
#
# COMPACT_ATOMS: atom_id res chain seq x y z
N MET A 1 1.89 12.00 17.12
CA MET A 1 2.06 13.08 16.12
C MET A 1 3.27 13.92 16.52
N SER A 2 4.20 14.15 15.59
CA SER A 2 5.47 14.84 15.89
C SER A 2 5.29 16.34 16.17
N LEU A 3 5.87 16.82 17.28
CA LEU A 3 5.92 18.26 17.62
C LEU A 3 6.73 19.07 16.61
N GLN A 4 7.68 18.44 15.91
CA GLN A 4 8.47 19.12 14.88
C GLN A 4 7.60 19.49 13.68
N LEU A 5 6.79 18.56 13.17
CA LEU A 5 5.90 18.82 12.03
C LEU A 5 4.90 19.95 12.33
N LEU A 6 4.38 20.01 13.55
CA LEU A 6 3.48 21.09 13.97
C LEU A 6 4.14 22.47 13.96
N ARG A 7 5.46 22.55 14.17
CA ARG A 7 6.20 23.81 14.16
C ARG A 7 6.66 24.20 12.76
N ASP A 8 7.22 23.23 12.03
CA ASP A 8 8.00 23.52 10.83
C ASP A 8 7.19 23.32 9.55
N ASP A 9 6.12 22.51 9.60
CA ASP A 9 5.39 22.02 8.43
C ASP A 9 3.86 22.02 8.64
N ALA A 10 3.33 22.90 9.48
CA ALA A 10 1.92 22.89 9.91
C ALA A 10 0.91 22.82 8.74
N VAL A 11 1.11 23.63 7.70
CA VAL A 11 0.23 23.68 6.51
C VAL A 11 0.31 22.37 5.70
N ALA A 12 1.53 21.85 5.51
CA ALA A 12 1.73 20.58 4.80
C ALA A 12 1.14 19.40 5.59
N LEU A 13 1.30 19.42 6.92
CA LEU A 13 0.72 18.44 7.83
C LEU A 13 -0.81 18.46 7.78
N GLU A 14 -1.44 19.63 7.86
CA GLU A 14 -2.91 19.75 7.75
C GLU A 14 -3.43 19.17 6.43
N LYS A 15 -2.74 19.49 5.33
CA LYS A 15 -3.07 18.95 4.00
C LYS A 15 -2.89 17.43 3.94
N ALA A 16 -1.78 16.91 4.45
CA ALA A 16 -1.50 15.47 4.51
C ALA A 16 -2.55 14.73 5.35
N LEU A 17 -2.93 15.28 6.51
CA LEU A 17 -3.98 14.71 7.38
C LEU A 17 -5.34 14.66 6.68
N THR A 18 -5.69 15.73 5.94
CA THR A 18 -6.93 15.78 5.17
C THR A 18 -6.96 14.71 4.07
N LEU A 19 -5.85 14.55 3.34
CA LEU A 19 -5.73 13.55 2.28
C LEU A 19 -5.68 12.12 2.83
N LEU A 20 -4.94 11.89 3.92
CA LEU A 20 -4.92 10.59 4.60
C LEU A 20 -6.31 10.21 5.09
N ARG A 21 -7.06 11.15 5.67
CA ARG A 21 -8.45 10.89 6.09
C ARG A 21 -9.32 10.47 4.91
N ALA A 22 -9.23 11.15 3.77
CA ALA A 22 -9.98 10.76 2.57
C ALA A 22 -9.62 9.34 2.08
N GLN A 23 -8.32 8.97 2.11
CA GLN A 23 -7.88 7.61 1.79
C GLN A 23 -8.47 6.57 2.76
N LEU A 24 -8.42 6.85 4.07
CA LEU A 24 -8.97 5.96 5.11
C LEU A 24 -10.51 5.83 5.03
N ASP A 25 -11.22 6.92 4.72
CA ASP A 25 -12.67 6.93 4.52
C ASP A 25 -13.06 6.09 3.28
N GLU A 26 -12.26 6.14 2.20
CA GLU A 26 -12.45 5.25 1.06
C GLU A 26 -12.25 3.78 1.45
N ILE A 27 -11.16 3.44 2.14
CA ILE A 27 -10.87 2.06 2.61
C ILE A 27 -12.06 1.52 3.42
N ALA A 28 -12.55 2.30 4.38
CA ALA A 28 -13.68 1.90 5.22
C ALA A 28 -14.98 1.66 4.42
N ARG A 29 -15.12 2.28 3.25
CA ARG A 29 -16.28 2.14 2.37
C ARG A 29 -16.16 0.94 1.42
N VAL A 30 -14.96 0.63 0.93
CA VAL A 30 -14.76 -0.36 -0.16
C VAL A 30 -14.26 -1.73 0.33
N VAL A 31 -13.59 -1.78 1.48
CA VAL A 31 -13.05 -3.03 2.05
C VAL A 31 -14.12 -3.69 2.95
N PRO A 32 -14.25 -5.04 2.96
CA PRO A 32 -15.24 -5.72 3.81
C PRO A 32 -15.12 -5.35 5.29
N PRO A 33 -16.26 -5.19 6.02
CA PRO A 33 -16.26 -4.73 7.41
C PRO A 33 -15.37 -5.55 8.37
N GLY A 34 -15.31 -6.87 8.17
CA GLY A 34 -14.45 -7.75 8.96
C GLY A 34 -12.97 -7.42 8.79
N ALA A 35 -12.51 -7.22 7.55
CA ALA A 35 -11.15 -6.80 7.27
C ALA A 35 -10.87 -5.37 7.76
N VAL A 36 -11.82 -4.43 7.59
CA VAL A 36 -11.69 -3.06 8.13
C VAL A 36 -11.49 -3.08 9.66
N ALA A 37 -12.16 -3.99 10.38
CA ALA A 37 -11.98 -4.13 11.82
C ALA A 37 -10.54 -4.54 12.19
N GLU A 38 -9.88 -5.37 11.37
CA GLU A 38 -8.46 -5.72 11.54
C GLU A 38 -7.53 -4.56 11.16
N LEU A 39 -7.81 -3.85 10.05
CA LEU A 39 -7.01 -2.70 9.61
C LEU A 39 -7.00 -1.57 10.64
N ARG A 40 -8.12 -1.34 11.34
CA ARG A 40 -8.22 -0.32 12.41
C ARG A 40 -7.33 -0.61 13.62
N LYS A 41 -6.80 -1.84 13.77
CA LYS A 41 -5.87 -2.20 14.84
C LYS A 41 -4.41 -1.84 14.50
N VAL A 42 -4.15 -1.33 13.30
CA VAL A 42 -2.82 -0.94 12.84
C VAL A 42 -2.57 0.52 13.25
N PRO A 43 -1.55 0.81 14.09
CA PRO A 43 -1.21 2.19 14.41
C PRO A 43 -0.70 2.94 13.17
N LEU A 44 -1.08 4.20 13.05
CA LEU A 44 -0.63 5.10 11.99
C LEU A 44 0.24 6.21 12.60
N TRP A 45 1.47 6.34 12.11
CA TRP A 45 2.44 7.34 12.55
C TRP A 45 2.68 8.37 11.46
N ILE A 46 2.79 9.63 11.86
CA ILE A 46 3.18 10.72 10.97
C ILE A 46 4.39 11.39 11.58
N ASN A 47 5.52 11.26 10.90
CA ASN A 47 6.83 11.69 11.34
C ASN A 47 7.50 12.58 10.30
N PRO A 48 8.45 13.45 10.70
CA PRO A 48 9.31 14.16 9.77
C PRO A 48 10.11 13.19 8.89
N GLU A 49 10.64 13.71 7.79
CA GLU A 49 11.60 13.00 6.95
C GLU A 49 12.87 12.66 7.74
N TYR A 50 13.38 11.44 7.55
CA TYR A 50 14.69 11.06 8.08
C TYR A 50 15.80 11.60 7.16
N PRO A 51 16.87 12.20 7.70
CA PRO A 51 17.99 12.69 6.89
C PRO A 51 18.56 11.62 5.96
N GLY A 52 18.67 11.92 4.66
CA GLY A 52 19.21 11.01 3.65
C GLY A 52 18.27 9.86 3.25
N ALA A 53 17.08 9.75 3.86
CA ALA A 53 16.07 8.79 3.45
C ALA A 53 15.07 9.44 2.49
N ARG A 54 14.54 8.66 1.53
CA ARG A 54 13.48 9.13 0.65
C ARG A 54 12.16 9.19 1.45
N PRO A 55 11.39 10.30 1.39
CA PRO A 55 10.06 10.38 1.98
C PRO A 55 9.12 9.33 1.37
N ARG A 56 8.40 8.59 2.21
CA ARG A 56 7.42 7.56 1.79
C ARG A 56 6.39 7.25 2.87
N ALA A 57 5.36 6.49 2.47
CA ALA A 57 4.61 5.65 3.40
C ALA A 57 5.33 4.29 3.50
N GLU A 58 5.30 3.65 4.67
CA GLU A 58 5.87 2.32 4.84
C GLU A 58 5.26 1.57 6.04
N TYR A 59 4.96 0.29 5.85
CA TYR A 59 4.65 -0.64 6.91
C TYR A 59 5.91 -1.24 7.52
N HIS A 60 5.96 -1.33 8.85
CA HIS A 60 7.10 -1.82 9.61
C HIS A 60 6.84 -3.22 10.18
N PRO A 61 7.25 -4.31 9.51
CA PRO A 61 6.90 -5.67 9.94
C PRO A 61 7.67 -6.16 11.17
N GLY A 62 8.75 -5.49 11.56
CA GLY A 62 9.57 -5.91 12.70
C GLY A 62 10.49 -4.82 13.23
N ALA A 63 10.78 -4.85 14.53
CA ALA A 63 11.58 -3.84 15.22
C ALA A 63 13.09 -3.88 14.90
N GLY A 64 13.60 -4.96 14.28
CA GLY A 64 15.03 -5.10 13.95
C GLY A 64 15.52 -4.02 12.99
N TRP A 65 14.90 -3.92 11.82
CA TRP A 65 15.24 -2.92 10.79
C TRP A 65 15.07 -1.49 11.31
N LEU A 66 14.03 -1.23 12.11
CA LEU A 66 13.81 0.07 12.75
C LEU A 66 15.04 0.49 13.59
N ARG A 67 15.55 -0.39 14.46
CA ARG A 67 16.73 -0.10 15.28
C ARG A 67 17.99 0.13 14.43
N GLU A 68 18.21 -0.73 13.44
CA GLU A 68 19.37 -0.66 12.54
C GLU A 68 19.41 0.65 11.73
N ASN A 69 18.24 1.25 11.46
CA ASN A 69 18.12 2.49 10.69
C ASN A 69 17.83 3.71 11.58
N GLY A 70 18.05 3.62 12.89
CA GLY A 70 17.90 4.74 13.83
C GLY A 70 16.46 5.24 13.97
N ARG A 71 15.47 4.38 13.71
CA ARG A 71 14.04 4.65 13.88
C ARG A 71 13.51 4.08 15.19
N ASP A 72 12.38 4.61 15.65
CA ASP A 72 11.77 4.17 16.91
C ASP A 72 11.16 2.76 16.76
N PRO A 73 11.66 1.74 17.49
CA PRO A 73 11.13 0.37 17.43
C PRO A 73 9.67 0.24 17.93
N VAL A 74 9.11 1.26 18.59
CA VAL A 74 7.68 1.27 18.98
C VAL A 74 6.75 1.22 17.77
N MET A 75 7.25 1.56 16.58
CA MET A 75 6.49 1.52 15.32
C MET A 75 6.42 0.12 14.70
N GLU A 76 6.92 -0.91 15.38
CA GLU A 76 6.72 -2.30 14.94
C GLU A 76 5.22 -2.62 14.75
N LYS A 77 4.89 -3.27 13.63
CA LYS A 77 3.53 -3.57 13.17
C LYS A 77 2.65 -2.33 12.94
N ALA A 78 3.24 -1.20 12.61
CA ALA A 78 2.56 0.05 12.30
C ALA A 78 2.89 0.55 10.89
N VAL A 79 2.09 1.51 10.39
CA VAL A 79 2.37 2.26 9.16
C VAL A 79 2.92 3.63 9.53
N GLU A 80 3.99 4.06 8.87
CA GLU A 80 4.61 5.36 9.04
C GLU A 80 4.52 6.19 7.76
N PHE A 81 4.09 7.44 7.88
CA PHE A 81 4.08 8.43 6.81
C PHE A 81 5.16 9.48 7.09
N THR A 82 6.21 9.48 6.26
CA THR A 82 7.28 10.50 6.27
C THR A 82 7.18 11.47 5.08
N ASN A 83 6.27 11.19 4.14
CA ASN A 83 6.08 11.95 2.90
C ASN A 83 5.18 13.19 3.05
N VAL A 84 5.11 13.80 4.24
CA VAL A 84 4.17 14.89 4.58
C VAL A 84 4.21 16.03 3.56
N ARG A 85 5.40 16.47 3.15
CA ARG A 85 5.58 17.60 2.21
C ARG A 85 5.15 17.29 0.78
N VAL A 86 5.19 16.02 0.38
CA VAL A 86 4.87 15.56 -0.98
C VAL A 86 3.59 14.72 -1.03
N PHE A 87 2.83 14.68 0.07
CA PHE A 87 1.68 13.79 0.24
C PHE A 87 0.65 13.95 -0.88
N GLU A 88 0.34 15.19 -1.29
CA GLU A 88 -0.58 15.43 -2.40
C GLU A 88 -0.05 14.92 -3.74
N GLN A 89 1.24 15.13 -4.02
CA GLN A 89 1.85 14.63 -5.25
C GLN A 89 1.80 13.10 -5.29
N GLU A 90 2.10 12.46 -4.15
CA GLU A 90 2.02 11.00 -4.02
C GLU A 90 0.59 10.50 -4.13
N THR A 91 -0.41 11.20 -3.57
CA THR A 91 -1.83 10.86 -3.75
C THR A 91 -2.25 10.97 -5.23
N ARG A 92 -1.71 11.92 -6.00
CA ARG A 92 -2.00 11.98 -7.45
C ARG A 92 -1.41 10.78 -8.21
N ARG A 93 -0.27 10.25 -7.75
CA ARG A 93 0.41 9.08 -8.33
C ARG A 93 -0.29 7.79 -7.92
N MET A 94 -0.33 7.52 -6.61
CA MET A 94 -0.98 6.39 -5.93
C MET A 94 -2.18 6.90 -5.12
N PRO A 95 -3.42 6.86 -5.68
CA PRO A 95 -4.61 7.43 -5.07
C PRO A 95 -4.87 7.01 -3.63
N ASN A 96 -4.51 5.78 -3.26
CA ASN A 96 -4.71 5.24 -1.92
C ASN A 96 -3.49 4.43 -1.44
N PHE A 97 -2.31 5.05 -1.37
CA PHE A 97 -1.12 4.38 -0.84
C PHE A 97 -1.26 3.98 0.64
N ALA A 98 -2.19 4.56 1.42
CA ALA A 98 -2.52 4.04 2.74
C ALA A 98 -3.07 2.60 2.67
N LEU A 99 -3.88 2.29 1.64
CA LEU A 99 -4.37 0.92 1.41
C LEU A 99 -3.23 -0.04 1.09
N HIS A 100 -2.22 0.40 0.34
CA HIS A 100 -1.02 -0.40 0.05
C HIS A 100 -0.33 -0.85 1.35
N GLU A 101 0.00 0.10 2.23
CA GLU A 101 0.68 -0.22 3.49
C GLU A 101 -0.21 -1.02 4.45
N LEU A 102 -1.52 -0.74 4.46
CA LEU A 102 -2.48 -1.51 5.23
C LEU A 102 -2.69 -2.93 4.67
N ALA A 103 -2.49 -3.15 3.37
CA ALA A 103 -2.48 -4.48 2.78
C ALA A 103 -1.25 -5.27 3.24
N HIS A 104 -0.06 -4.65 3.34
CA HIS A 104 1.09 -5.28 3.99
C HIS A 104 0.78 -5.64 5.45
N ALA A 105 0.14 -4.73 6.20
CA ALA A 105 -0.25 -5.00 7.58
C ALA A 105 -1.24 -6.17 7.70
N PHE A 106 -2.22 -6.25 6.81
CA PHE A 106 -3.17 -7.37 6.77
C PHE A 106 -2.49 -8.70 6.41
N HIS A 107 -1.64 -8.68 5.39
CA HIS A 107 -0.85 -9.85 4.99
C HIS A 107 0.02 -10.35 6.14
N ASP A 108 0.68 -9.46 6.88
CA ASP A 108 1.50 -9.84 8.03
C ASP A 108 0.67 -10.36 9.22
N ARG A 109 -0.35 -9.59 9.64
CA ARG A 109 -1.03 -9.78 10.93
C ARG A 109 -2.17 -10.78 10.89
N VAL A 110 -2.80 -10.96 9.73
CA VAL A 110 -3.99 -11.79 9.56
C VAL A 110 -3.69 -13.03 8.73
N LEU A 111 -3.00 -12.87 7.60
CA LEU A 111 -2.72 -13.97 6.68
C LEU A 111 -1.41 -14.70 6.96
N GLY A 112 -0.43 -13.99 7.53
CA GLY A 112 0.97 -14.37 7.61
C GLY A 112 1.71 -14.19 6.27
N PHE A 113 2.90 -13.58 6.29
CA PHE A 113 3.72 -13.39 5.08
C PHE A 113 4.16 -14.70 4.39
N ASP A 114 4.01 -15.83 5.08
CA ASP A 114 4.28 -17.15 4.52
C ASP A 114 3.07 -17.82 3.86
N ASN A 115 1.97 -17.07 3.66
CA ASN A 115 0.76 -17.57 3.01
C ASN A 115 1.08 -18.23 1.66
N ALA A 116 0.86 -19.55 1.59
CA ALA A 116 1.24 -20.37 0.45
C ALA A 116 0.44 -20.03 -0.83
N GLU A 117 -0.83 -19.61 -0.69
CA GLU A 117 -1.66 -19.26 -1.84
C GLU A 117 -1.15 -17.98 -2.52
N ILE A 118 -0.76 -16.97 -1.75
CA ILE A 118 -0.18 -15.73 -2.28
C ILE A 118 1.17 -16.01 -2.96
N LYS A 119 2.04 -16.83 -2.33
CA LYS A 119 3.33 -17.20 -2.91
C LYS A 119 3.18 -17.94 -4.23
N ALA A 120 2.28 -18.93 -4.29
CA ALA A 120 2.03 -19.69 -5.51
C ALA A 120 1.45 -18.82 -6.64
N ALA A 121 0.52 -17.91 -6.32
CA ALA A 121 -0.02 -16.96 -7.28
C ALA A 121 1.07 -16.02 -7.82
N TYR A 122 1.92 -15.48 -6.94
CA TYR A 122 3.05 -14.65 -7.32
C TYR A 122 4.04 -15.38 -8.25
N GLU A 123 4.46 -16.59 -7.89
CA GLU A 123 5.41 -17.38 -8.69
C GLU A 123 4.86 -17.66 -10.09
N LYS A 124 3.56 -17.99 -10.18
CA LYS A 124 2.90 -18.22 -11.47
C LYS A 124 2.79 -16.94 -12.30
N ALA A 125 2.40 -15.82 -11.70
CA ALA A 125 2.30 -14.53 -12.38
C ALA A 125 3.67 -14.05 -12.89
N ALA A 126 4.73 -14.23 -12.08
CA ALA A 126 6.11 -13.93 -12.46
C ALA A 126 6.58 -14.81 -13.63
N ALA A 127 6.31 -16.11 -13.58
CA ALA A 127 6.67 -17.05 -14.66
C ALA A 127 5.92 -16.76 -15.98
N ALA A 128 4.69 -16.26 -15.90
CA ALA A 128 3.90 -15.89 -17.07
C ALA A 128 4.40 -14.61 -17.77
N GLY A 129 5.17 -13.76 -17.06
CA GLY A 129 5.80 -12.56 -17.62
C GLY A 129 4.83 -11.40 -17.95
N GLY A 130 3.54 -11.53 -17.62
CA GLY A 130 2.51 -10.53 -17.93
C GLY A 130 2.75 -9.15 -17.30
N TYR A 131 3.56 -9.11 -16.24
CA TYR A 131 3.91 -7.90 -15.48
C TYR A 131 5.29 -7.29 -15.82
N GLU A 132 6.06 -7.89 -16.75
CA GLU A 132 7.44 -7.45 -17.05
C GLU A 132 7.50 -6.10 -17.78
N LYS A 133 6.44 -5.73 -18.51
CA LYS A 133 6.38 -4.46 -19.25
C LYS A 133 4.97 -3.91 -19.30
N VAL A 134 4.56 -3.27 -18.22
CA VAL A 134 3.22 -2.71 -18.04
C VAL A 134 3.26 -1.18 -18.07
N ARG A 135 2.09 -0.55 -18.25
CA ARG A 135 2.00 0.90 -18.14
C ARG A 135 2.09 1.31 -16.66
N ARG A 136 2.85 2.36 -16.38
CA ARG A 136 2.92 3.05 -15.11
C ARG A 136 2.55 4.52 -15.29
N ARG A 137 1.74 5.06 -14.38
CA ARG A 137 1.33 6.46 -14.33
C ARG A 137 2.11 7.22 -13.27
N ASP A 138 2.58 8.44 -13.57
CA ASP A 138 3.16 9.33 -12.57
C ASP A 138 2.15 10.33 -11.98
N ALA A 139 2.61 11.20 -11.07
CA ALA A 139 1.77 12.19 -10.40
C ALA A 139 1.18 13.24 -11.35
N GLU A 140 1.81 13.48 -12.50
CA GLU A 140 1.36 14.39 -13.55
C GLU A 140 0.43 13.69 -14.55
N GLY A 141 0.20 12.39 -14.38
CA GLY A 141 -0.65 11.57 -15.23
C GLY A 141 0.02 11.08 -16.51
N ARG A 142 1.33 11.26 -16.65
CA ARG A 142 2.09 10.76 -17.80
C ARG A 142 2.25 9.25 -17.67
N MET A 143 2.23 8.57 -18.81
CA MET A 143 2.31 7.11 -18.89
C MET A 143 3.65 6.70 -19.49
N ARG A 144 4.31 5.72 -18.87
CA ARG A 144 5.48 5.04 -19.44
C ARG A 144 5.36 3.53 -19.30
N LEU A 145 6.18 2.78 -20.02
CA LEU A 145 6.32 1.33 -19.78
C LEU A 145 7.40 1.09 -18.73
N ASP A 146 7.13 0.17 -17.81
CA ASP A 146 8.00 -0.18 -16.69
C ASP A 146 7.72 -1.63 -16.27
N LYS A 147 8.62 -2.24 -15.47
CA LYS A 147 8.31 -3.51 -14.81
C LYS A 147 7.37 -3.23 -13.65
N ALA A 148 6.29 -4.00 -13.49
CA ALA A 148 5.33 -3.77 -12.42
C ALA A 148 6.00 -3.91 -11.05
N TYR A 149 5.73 -2.98 -10.13
CA TYR A 149 6.29 -3.04 -8.77
C TYR A 149 5.87 -4.30 -8.01
N ALA A 150 4.67 -4.80 -8.33
CA ALA A 150 4.13 -6.09 -7.92
C ALA A 150 5.11 -7.27 -8.13
N MET A 151 6.04 -7.18 -9.10
CA MET A 151 7.01 -8.25 -9.37
C MET A 151 8.25 -8.24 -8.46
N THR A 152 8.33 -7.32 -7.50
CA THR A 152 9.45 -7.24 -6.55
C THR A 152 9.47 -8.45 -5.61
N ASN A 153 8.33 -8.83 -5.05
CA ASN A 153 8.14 -10.04 -4.23
C ASN A 153 6.63 -10.28 -3.99
N ALA A 154 6.28 -11.43 -3.40
CA ALA A 154 4.89 -11.80 -3.12
C ALA A 154 4.11 -10.83 -2.21
N LYS A 155 4.79 -10.06 -1.35
CA LYS A 155 4.15 -9.04 -0.48
C LYS A 155 3.72 -7.82 -1.29
N GLU A 156 4.59 -7.37 -2.18
CA GLU A 156 4.31 -6.26 -3.11
C GLU A 156 3.25 -6.65 -4.12
N TYR A 157 3.31 -7.87 -4.64
CA TYR A 157 2.26 -8.43 -5.50
C TYR A 157 0.88 -8.37 -4.82
N PHE A 158 0.79 -8.78 -3.56
CA PHE A 158 -0.45 -8.70 -2.81
C PHE A 158 -0.94 -7.26 -2.60
N ALA A 159 -0.06 -6.34 -2.22
CA ALA A 159 -0.42 -4.95 -1.95
C ALA A 159 -0.85 -4.19 -3.22
N GLU A 160 -0.08 -4.26 -4.29
CA GLU A 160 -0.36 -3.62 -5.58
C GLU A 160 -1.66 -4.13 -6.22
N CYS A 161 -1.89 -5.45 -6.19
CA CYS A 161 -3.14 -6.01 -6.69
C CYS A 161 -4.33 -5.66 -5.77
N THR A 162 -4.11 -5.48 -4.46
CA THR A 162 -5.15 -4.99 -3.53
C THR A 162 -5.58 -3.57 -3.88
N GLU A 163 -4.64 -2.68 -4.22
CA GLU A 163 -4.96 -1.33 -4.68
C GLU A 163 -5.83 -1.35 -5.93
N ALA A 164 -5.47 -2.16 -6.94
CA ALA A 164 -6.27 -2.31 -8.15
C ALA A 164 -7.66 -2.90 -7.85
N PHE A 165 -7.76 -3.81 -6.88
CA PHE A 165 -9.02 -4.52 -6.57
C PHE A 165 -10.05 -3.65 -5.84
N PHE A 166 -9.63 -2.76 -4.94
CA PHE A 166 -10.52 -1.94 -4.12
C PHE A 166 -10.54 -0.45 -4.48
N SER A 167 -9.48 0.05 -5.10
CA SER A 167 -9.33 1.46 -5.47
C SER A 167 -8.68 1.56 -6.86
N ARG A 168 -7.54 2.25 -6.96
CA ARG A 168 -6.80 2.41 -8.21
C ARG A 168 -5.29 2.34 -7.97
N ASN A 169 -4.61 1.50 -8.76
CA ASN A 169 -3.16 1.38 -8.75
C ASN A 169 -2.48 2.40 -9.70
N ASP A 170 -1.18 2.68 -9.51
CA ASP A 170 -0.33 3.47 -10.40
C ASP A 170 0.41 2.63 -11.46
N PHE A 171 0.44 1.30 -11.31
CA PHE A 171 0.80 0.34 -12.36
C PHE A 171 -0.42 -0.38 -12.94
N PHE A 172 -0.35 -0.77 -14.21
CA PHE A 172 -1.35 -1.67 -14.79
C PHE A 172 -1.18 -3.08 -14.20
N PRO A 173 -2.27 -3.77 -13.80
CA PRO A 173 -3.68 -3.36 -13.92
C PRO A 173 -4.04 -2.23 -12.95
N PHE A 174 -4.65 -1.17 -13.46
CA PHE A 174 -4.97 0.03 -12.66
C PHE A 174 -6.27 -0.10 -11.89
N THR A 175 -7.22 -0.90 -12.38
CA THR A 175 -8.57 -1.01 -11.84
C THR A 175 -8.97 -2.47 -11.62
N ARG A 176 -10.07 -2.66 -10.91
CA ARG A 176 -10.64 -3.97 -10.57
C ARG A 176 -10.95 -4.80 -11.81
N GLU A 177 -11.53 -4.19 -12.84
CA GLU A 177 -11.87 -4.85 -14.11
C GLU A 177 -10.62 -5.26 -14.89
N GLN A 178 -9.59 -4.39 -14.88
CA GLN A 178 -8.32 -4.69 -15.52
C GLN A 178 -7.60 -5.83 -14.81
N LEU A 179 -7.63 -5.86 -13.47
CA LEU A 179 -7.08 -6.95 -12.68
C LEU A 179 -7.82 -8.26 -12.98
N ARG A 180 -9.16 -8.25 -13.00
CA ARG A 180 -9.96 -9.42 -13.36
C ARG A 180 -9.60 -9.98 -14.74
N ALA A 181 -9.36 -9.12 -15.72
CA ALA A 181 -9.01 -9.54 -17.08
C ALA A 181 -7.55 -9.99 -17.22
N HIS A 182 -6.63 -9.30 -16.55
CA HIS A 182 -5.19 -9.55 -16.67
C HIS A 182 -4.72 -10.72 -15.81
N ASP A 183 -5.27 -10.83 -14.60
CA ASP A 183 -4.88 -11.78 -13.57
C ASP A 183 -6.11 -12.30 -12.83
N PRO A 184 -6.94 -13.12 -13.51
CA PRO A 184 -8.20 -13.63 -12.94
C PRO A 184 -7.98 -14.50 -11.70
N GLU A 185 -6.81 -15.16 -11.58
CA GLU A 185 -6.49 -16.00 -10.43
C GLU A 185 -6.22 -15.14 -9.19
N MET A 186 -5.40 -14.09 -9.32
CA MET A 186 -5.20 -13.14 -8.23
C MET A 186 -6.47 -12.39 -7.86
N PHE A 187 -7.29 -12.04 -8.86
CA PHE A 187 -8.60 -11.44 -8.63
C PHE A 187 -9.48 -12.32 -7.74
N ALA A 188 -9.60 -13.62 -8.06
CA ALA A 188 -10.37 -14.57 -7.27
C ALA A 188 -9.77 -14.77 -5.87
N LEU A 189 -8.45 -14.88 -5.78
CA LEU A 189 -7.73 -15.06 -4.52
C LEU A 189 -7.95 -13.85 -3.58
N LEU A 190 -7.85 -12.62 -4.08
CA LEU A 190 -8.14 -11.42 -3.30
C LEU A 190 -9.57 -11.42 -2.78
N GLY A 191 -10.54 -11.82 -3.61
CA GLY A 191 -11.92 -11.91 -3.18
C GLY A 191 -12.12 -12.86 -1.99
N LYS A 192 -11.46 -14.03 -2.04
CA LYS A 192 -11.42 -15.00 -0.94
C LYS A 192 -10.74 -14.43 0.31
N LEU A 193 -9.51 -13.90 0.18
CA LEU A 193 -8.67 -13.50 1.31
C LEU A 193 -9.22 -12.28 2.06
N TRP A 194 -9.77 -11.31 1.34
CA TRP A 194 -10.39 -10.13 1.95
C TRP A 194 -11.82 -10.37 2.43
N GLY A 195 -12.40 -11.55 2.11
CA GLY A 195 -13.76 -11.90 2.50
C GLY A 195 -14.83 -11.12 1.74
N THR A 196 -14.59 -10.75 0.48
CA THR A 196 -15.66 -10.18 -0.35
C THR A 196 -16.59 -11.30 -0.79
N SER A 197 -17.85 -11.21 -0.43
CA SER A 197 -18.88 -12.12 -0.90
C SER A 197 -19.37 -11.71 -2.29
N GLU A 198 -18.53 -11.85 -3.32
CA GLU A 198 -18.96 -11.86 -4.73
C GLU A 198 -18.03 -12.76 -5.57
N GLY A 199 -18.64 -13.75 -6.23
CA GLY A 199 -18.12 -14.40 -7.44
C GLY A 199 -18.48 -13.58 -8.69
#